data_AF-A0ABC8SWL8-F1
#
_entry.id   AF-A0ABC8SWL8-F1
#
_cell.length_a   1.000
_cell.length_b   1.000
_cell.length_c   1.000
_cell.angle_alpha   90.00
_cell.angle_beta   90.00
_cell.angle_gamma   90.00
#
_symmetry.space_group_name_H-M   'P 1'
#
loop_
_entity.id
_entity.type
_entity.pdbx_description
1 polymer ?
#
loop_
_entity_poly.entity_id
_entity_poly.type
_entity_poly.pdbx_seq_one_letter_code
_entity_poly.pdbx_strand_id
1 'polypeptide(L)'
;MLPYGTYLIVQRKPTILAHEIKVFFCKYNDPIYVKMEKIEIMIKLASDQSIDQVLLEFKEYATEVDADFVRKAVRAIGCCAIKLERAAERCFSVLLELIKIKVNYVVQEAIIVIKDIFRRYPNTHESIIATLCESLDTLDEPETKASMIWIIGEYAERIDNADELLESFLESFPEEPAQAAKDVVLAEKPVISDDSNKLDPSLLDELLANIATLSSVYHKPPEAFVTRVKTAQTSEEIEYPDGSETGYSDTPAESGASSPATSCNSYYAAARHPAAPVPD
;
A
#
# COMPACT_ATOMS: atom_id res chain seq x y z
N MET A 1 9.94 -13.35 10.78
CA MET A 1 8.80 -13.79 9.94
C MET A 1 8.57 -12.72 8.90
N LEU A 2 8.31 -13.07 7.63
CA LEU A 2 8.08 -12.07 6.57
C LEU A 2 6.75 -11.34 6.83
N PRO A 3 6.61 -10.05 6.49
CA PRO A 3 5.40 -9.24 6.80
C PRO A 3 4.11 -9.92 6.33
N TYR A 4 4.12 -10.45 5.10
CA TYR A 4 3.01 -11.14 4.46
C TYR A 4 2.52 -12.39 5.20
N GLY A 5 3.43 -13.15 5.85
CA GLY A 5 3.02 -14.30 6.66
C GLY A 5 2.16 -13.86 7.85
N THR A 6 2.52 -12.75 8.50
CA THR A 6 1.74 -12.17 9.60
C THR A 6 0.40 -11.62 9.11
N TYR A 7 0.36 -10.99 7.93
CA TYR A 7 -0.88 -10.53 7.29
C TYR A 7 -1.89 -11.68 7.06
N LEU A 8 -1.45 -12.81 6.51
CA LEU A 8 -2.29 -14.00 6.33
C LEU A 8 -2.82 -14.56 7.66
N ILE A 9 -1.98 -14.62 8.70
CA ILE A 9 -2.40 -15.04 10.05
C ILE A 9 -3.47 -14.09 10.61
N VAL A 10 -3.29 -12.77 10.46
CA VAL A 10 -4.25 -11.76 10.92
C VAL A 10 -5.57 -11.86 10.17
N GLN A 11 -5.57 -12.12 8.85
CA GLN A 11 -6.82 -12.37 8.11
C GLN A 11 -7.60 -13.57 8.67
N ARG A 12 -6.91 -14.65 9.03
CA ARG A 12 -7.56 -15.90 9.48
C ARG A 12 -7.98 -15.88 10.95
N LYS A 13 -7.20 -15.24 11.81
CA LYS A 13 -7.41 -15.17 13.27
C LYS A 13 -7.02 -13.80 13.83
N PRO A 14 -7.84 -12.75 13.62
CA PRO A 14 -7.54 -11.39 14.09
C PRO A 14 -7.30 -11.29 15.61
N THR A 15 -7.94 -12.18 16.38
CA THR A 15 -7.87 -12.19 17.86
C THR A 15 -6.51 -12.55 18.44
N ILE A 16 -5.62 -13.22 17.69
CA ILE A 16 -4.29 -13.62 18.21
C ILE A 16 -3.40 -12.41 18.46
N LEU A 17 -3.52 -11.36 17.64
CA LEU A 17 -2.63 -10.19 17.65
C LEU A 17 -3.33 -8.89 18.05
N ALA A 18 -4.62 -8.93 18.38
CA ALA A 18 -5.42 -7.76 18.75
C ALA A 18 -4.84 -6.95 19.94
N HIS A 19 -4.11 -7.60 20.85
CA HIS A 19 -3.47 -6.95 22.00
C HIS A 19 -2.05 -6.42 21.71
N GLU A 20 -1.43 -6.79 20.60
CA GLU A 20 -0.03 -6.45 20.26
C GLU A 20 0.10 -5.43 19.11
N ILE A 21 -0.90 -4.56 18.93
CA ILE A 21 -0.95 -3.61 17.80
C ILE A 21 0.33 -2.75 17.66
N LYS A 22 0.99 -2.44 18.77
CA LYS A 22 2.25 -1.67 18.82
C LYS A 22 3.43 -2.36 18.12
N VAL A 23 3.41 -3.69 17.97
CA VAL A 23 4.44 -4.44 17.24
C VAL A 23 4.40 -4.11 15.74
N PHE A 24 3.25 -3.66 15.24
CA PHE A 24 3.03 -3.27 13.84
C PHE A 24 3.35 -1.81 13.55
N PHE A 25 3.73 -1.00 14.55
CA PHE A 25 4.16 0.37 14.32
C PHE A 25 5.46 0.37 13.49
N CYS A 26 5.50 1.22 12.47
CA CYS A 26 6.61 1.40 11.55
C CYS A 26 7.81 2.01 12.27
N LYS A 27 9.00 1.56 11.89
CA LYS A 27 10.27 2.16 12.33
C LYS A 27 10.83 3.00 11.19
N TYR A 28 11.62 4.02 11.52
CA TYR A 28 12.26 4.88 10.51
C TYR A 28 13.11 4.09 9.50
N ASN A 29 13.66 2.95 9.92
CA ASN A 29 14.52 2.06 9.12
C ASN A 29 13.77 0.86 8.51
N ASP A 30 12.44 0.77 8.66
CA ASP A 30 11.65 -0.24 7.95
C ASP A 30 11.60 0.13 6.45
N PRO A 31 11.87 -0.81 5.52
CA PRO A 31 11.69 -0.57 4.09
C PRO A 31 10.24 -0.21 3.75
N ILE A 32 10.05 0.61 2.71
CA ILE A 32 8.74 1.14 2.30
C ILE A 32 7.63 0.08 2.19
N TYR A 33 7.93 -1.08 1.58
CA TYR A 33 6.98 -2.19 1.45
C TYR A 33 6.59 -2.81 2.79
N VAL A 34 7.47 -2.79 3.80
CA VAL A 34 7.15 -3.24 5.16
C VAL A 34 6.23 -2.23 5.84
N LYS A 35 6.46 -0.92 5.64
CA LYS A 35 5.60 0.13 6.20
C LYS A 35 4.18 0.06 5.62
N MET A 36 4.05 -0.11 4.30
CA MET A 36 2.75 -0.29 3.62
C MET A 36 1.96 -1.48 4.18
N GLU A 37 2.60 -2.64 4.32
CA GLU A 37 1.96 -3.85 4.87
C GLU A 37 1.59 -3.70 6.35
N LYS A 38 2.41 -2.98 7.12
CA LYS A 38 2.13 -2.64 8.52
C LYS A 38 0.86 -1.79 8.67
N ILE A 39 0.66 -0.80 7.80
CA ILE A 39 -0.58 -0.01 7.78
C ILE A 39 -1.80 -0.92 7.55
N GLU A 40 -1.77 -1.82 6.56
CA GLU A 40 -2.87 -2.77 6.30
C GLU A 40 -3.19 -3.66 7.52
N ILE A 41 -2.15 -4.17 8.20
CA ILE A 41 -2.32 -4.96 9.43
C ILE A 41 -2.90 -4.09 10.56
N MET A 42 -2.44 -2.85 10.72
CA MET A 42 -2.97 -1.92 11.73
C MET A 42 -4.45 -1.59 11.49
N ILE A 43 -4.87 -1.34 10.25
CA ILE A 43 -6.30 -1.14 9.91
C ILE A 43 -7.10 -2.39 10.32
N LYS A 44 -6.63 -3.59 9.98
CA LYS A 44 -7.33 -4.85 10.29
C LYS A 44 -7.42 -5.12 11.80
N LEU A 45 -6.36 -4.81 12.57
CA LEU A 45 -6.32 -4.98 14.04
C LEU A 45 -6.95 -3.79 14.82
N ALA A 46 -7.21 -2.65 14.20
CA ALA A 46 -7.80 -1.49 14.88
C ALA A 46 -9.16 -1.82 15.52
N SER A 47 -9.33 -1.37 16.76
CA SER A 47 -10.51 -1.58 17.61
C SER A 47 -10.81 -0.34 18.46
N ASP A 48 -12.02 -0.26 19.04
CA ASP A 48 -12.42 0.82 19.96
C ASP A 48 -11.41 1.13 21.08
N GLN A 49 -10.61 0.14 21.52
CA GLN A 49 -9.64 0.27 22.61
C GLN A 49 -8.24 0.71 22.15
N SER A 50 -7.90 0.48 20.87
CA SER A 50 -6.57 0.76 20.31
C SER A 50 -6.54 1.95 19.36
N ILE A 51 -7.72 2.39 18.88
CA ILE A 51 -7.85 3.37 17.80
C ILE A 51 -7.15 4.71 18.07
N ASP A 52 -7.14 5.22 19.31
CA ASP A 52 -6.49 6.51 19.60
C ASP A 52 -4.95 6.43 19.43
N GLN A 53 -4.36 5.25 19.69
CA GLN A 53 -2.94 5.01 19.43
C GLN A 53 -2.67 4.83 17.94
N VAL A 54 -3.57 4.16 17.21
CA VAL A 54 -3.49 3.98 15.75
C VAL A 54 -3.61 5.31 15.01
N LEU A 55 -4.52 6.19 15.43
CA LEU A 55 -4.72 7.50 14.82
C LEU A 55 -3.55 8.46 15.09
N LEU A 56 -2.97 8.42 16.30
CA LEU A 56 -1.76 9.18 16.60
C LEU A 56 -0.61 8.75 15.68
N GLU A 57 -0.40 7.44 15.55
CA GLU A 57 0.65 6.84 14.73
C GLU A 57 0.44 7.13 13.22
N PHE A 58 -0.78 6.97 12.70
CA PHE A 58 -1.10 7.33 11.31
C PHE A 58 -0.98 8.84 11.03
N LYS A 59 -1.26 9.70 12.02
CA LYS A 59 -1.02 11.14 11.92
C LYS A 59 0.48 11.45 11.81
N GLU A 60 1.33 10.76 12.56
CA GLU A 60 2.79 10.88 12.41
C GLU A 60 3.25 10.41 11.02
N TYR A 61 2.72 9.28 10.52
CA TYR A 61 3.03 8.79 9.16
C TYR A 61 2.59 9.77 8.06
N ALA A 62 1.49 10.49 8.26
CA ALA A 62 1.03 11.53 7.34
C ALA A 62 1.95 12.78 7.31
N THR A 63 3.04 12.80 8.09
CA THR A 63 4.09 13.83 8.06
C THR A 63 5.45 13.31 7.56
N GLU A 64 5.53 12.06 7.07
CA GLU A 64 6.75 11.57 6.40
C GLU A 64 6.97 12.23 5.02
N VAL A 65 8.13 11.95 4.41
CA VAL A 65 8.58 12.56 3.14
C VAL A 65 8.06 11.80 1.92
N ASP A 66 7.76 10.52 2.05
CA ASP A 66 7.30 9.66 0.96
C ASP A 66 5.80 9.86 0.71
N ALA A 67 5.46 10.47 -0.44
CA ALA A 67 4.08 10.88 -0.73
C ALA A 67 3.10 9.70 -0.84
N ASP A 68 3.54 8.55 -1.39
CA ASP A 68 2.69 7.37 -1.52
C ASP A 68 2.39 6.76 -0.14
N PHE A 69 3.39 6.71 0.75
CA PHE A 69 3.22 6.27 2.13
C PHE A 69 2.30 7.20 2.93
N VAL A 70 2.50 8.52 2.80
CA VAL A 70 1.65 9.53 3.43
C VAL A 70 0.19 9.38 2.96
N ARG A 71 -0.06 9.27 1.65
CA ARG A 71 -1.41 9.02 1.12
C ARG A 71 -2.00 7.74 1.69
N LYS A 72 -1.21 6.67 1.77
CA LYS A 72 -1.65 5.40 2.35
C LYS A 72 -2.06 5.54 3.82
N ALA A 73 -1.33 6.34 4.61
CA ALA A 73 -1.68 6.63 6.00
C ALA A 73 -2.96 7.49 6.14
N VAL A 74 -3.13 8.51 5.28
CA VAL A 74 -4.36 9.31 5.22
C VAL A 74 -5.58 8.45 4.85
N ARG A 75 -5.45 7.59 3.83
CA ARG A 75 -6.49 6.62 3.46
C ARG A 75 -6.79 5.63 4.59
N ALA A 76 -5.78 5.21 5.36
CA ALA A 76 -5.94 4.32 6.52
C ALA A 76 -6.78 4.94 7.64
N ILE A 77 -6.63 6.24 7.91
CA ILE A 77 -7.51 6.98 8.85
C ILE A 77 -8.96 6.92 8.37
N GLY A 78 -9.19 7.07 7.06
CA GLY A 78 -10.49 6.87 6.42
C GLY A 78 -11.08 5.47 6.61
N CYS A 79 -10.29 4.44 6.35
CA CYS A 79 -10.69 3.05 6.58
C CYS A 79 -11.08 2.81 8.05
N CYS A 80 -10.33 3.36 9.00
CA CYS A 80 -10.68 3.29 10.42
C CYS A 80 -12.02 3.97 10.75
N ALA A 81 -12.32 5.14 10.16
CA ALA A 81 -13.61 5.83 10.34
C ALA A 81 -14.81 5.01 9.82
N ILE A 82 -14.63 4.36 8.67
CA ILE A 82 -15.69 3.56 8.02
C ILE A 82 -15.90 2.22 8.74
N LYS A 83 -14.81 1.60 9.23
CA LYS A 83 -14.82 0.35 9.99
C LYS A 83 -15.35 0.51 11.42
N LEU A 84 -15.03 1.62 12.09
CA LEU A 84 -15.35 1.88 13.49
C LEU A 84 -16.15 3.19 13.62
N GLU A 85 -17.48 3.09 13.60
CA GLU A 85 -18.41 4.23 13.70
C GLU A 85 -18.10 5.17 14.89
N ARG A 86 -17.82 4.60 16.06
CA ARG A 86 -17.42 5.36 17.27
C ARG A 86 -16.13 6.16 17.12
N ALA A 87 -15.30 5.82 16.14
CA ALA A 87 -14.04 6.50 15.85
C ALA A 87 -14.17 7.59 14.78
N ALA A 88 -15.28 7.65 14.03
CA ALA A 88 -15.43 8.56 12.89
C ALA A 88 -15.14 10.03 13.26
N GLU A 89 -15.75 10.52 14.34
CA GLU A 89 -15.51 11.86 14.94
C GLU A 89 -14.01 12.18 15.18
N ARG A 90 -13.26 11.20 15.71
CA ARG A 90 -11.83 11.33 15.99
C ARG A 90 -10.99 11.26 14.71
N CYS A 91 -11.37 10.41 13.76
CA CYS A 91 -10.74 10.34 12.44
C CYS A 91 -10.92 11.65 11.67
N PHE A 92 -12.13 12.23 11.66
CA PHE A 92 -12.42 13.55 11.10
C PHE A 92 -11.57 14.65 11.75
N SER A 93 -11.44 14.63 13.07
CA SER A 93 -10.61 15.59 13.81
C SER A 93 -9.14 15.55 13.35
N VAL A 94 -8.58 14.36 13.15
CA VAL A 94 -7.21 14.20 12.62
C VAL A 94 -7.11 14.65 11.16
N LEU A 95 -8.06 14.30 10.29
CA LEU A 95 -8.05 14.72 8.88
C LEU A 95 -8.13 16.25 8.73
N LEU A 96 -8.94 16.92 9.56
CA LEU A 96 -8.97 18.38 9.66
C LEU A 96 -7.63 18.99 10.06
N GLU A 97 -6.94 18.40 11.03
CA GLU A 97 -5.62 18.86 11.46
C GLU A 97 -4.60 18.72 10.34
N LEU A 98 -4.63 17.61 9.59
CA LEU A 98 -3.75 17.39 8.43
C LEU A 98 -4.02 18.39 7.29
N ILE A 99 -5.28 18.69 6.99
CA ILE A 99 -5.65 19.71 5.99
C ILE A 99 -5.12 21.09 6.38
N LYS A 100 -5.18 21.45 7.66
CA LYS A 100 -4.66 22.72 8.18
C LYS A 100 -3.14 22.88 8.08
N ILE A 101 -2.37 21.81 7.86
CA ILE A 101 -0.93 21.88 7.56
C ILE A 101 -0.68 22.43 6.13
N LYS A 102 -1.68 22.37 5.25
CA LYS A 102 -1.63 22.83 3.84
C LYS A 102 -0.53 22.17 2.99
N VAL A 103 -0.17 20.92 3.29
CA VAL A 103 0.63 20.09 2.37
C VAL A 103 -0.28 19.57 1.26
N ASN A 104 -0.01 20.00 0.03
CA ASN A 104 -0.91 19.82 -1.11
C ASN A 104 -1.46 18.38 -1.28
N TYR A 105 -0.59 17.39 -1.51
CA TYR A 105 -1.01 16.00 -1.72
C TYR A 105 -1.70 15.37 -0.49
N VAL A 106 -1.48 15.90 0.72
CA VAL A 106 -2.17 15.47 1.95
C VAL A 106 -3.58 16.03 2.01
N VAL A 107 -3.75 17.32 1.69
CA VAL A 107 -5.05 17.99 1.58
C VAL A 107 -5.93 17.25 0.57
N GLN A 108 -5.36 16.93 -0.59
CA GLN A 108 -6.07 16.26 -1.67
C GLN A 108 -6.55 14.85 -1.30
N GLU A 109 -5.66 14.01 -0.78
CA GLU A 109 -6.04 12.67 -0.29
C GLU A 109 -7.07 12.75 0.85
N ALA A 110 -6.94 13.73 1.76
CA ALA A 110 -7.88 13.93 2.85
C ALA A 110 -9.28 14.33 2.37
N ILE A 111 -9.40 15.12 1.29
CA ILE A 111 -10.70 15.46 0.67
C ILE A 111 -11.36 14.21 0.07
N ILE A 112 -10.60 13.36 -0.64
CA ILE A 112 -11.09 12.08 -1.17
C ILE A 112 -11.62 11.19 -0.03
N VAL A 113 -10.87 11.10 1.07
CA VAL A 113 -11.26 10.36 2.27
C VAL A 113 -12.49 10.95 2.94
N ILE A 114 -12.57 12.28 3.10
CA ILE A 114 -13.72 12.94 3.75
C ILE A 114 -15.02 12.73 2.95
N LYS A 115 -14.98 12.81 1.62
CA LYS A 115 -16.08 12.38 0.74
C LYS A 115 -16.56 10.96 1.09
N ASP A 116 -15.63 10.02 1.23
CA ASP A 116 -15.96 8.61 1.50
C ASP A 116 -16.60 8.44 2.89
N ILE A 117 -16.15 9.19 3.89
CA ILE A 117 -16.75 9.20 5.23
C ILE A 117 -18.13 9.89 5.23
N PHE A 118 -18.32 11.02 4.52
CA PHE A 118 -19.63 11.67 4.37
C PHE A 118 -20.66 10.76 3.67
N ARG A 119 -20.25 9.99 2.66
CA ARG A 119 -21.13 8.95 2.05
C ARG A 119 -21.49 7.82 3.01
N ARG A 120 -20.71 7.61 4.07
CA ARG A 120 -20.98 6.59 5.11
C ARG A 120 -21.85 7.14 6.24
N TYR A 121 -21.64 8.40 6.64
CA TYR A 121 -22.33 9.08 7.74
C TYR A 121 -22.86 10.45 7.27
N PRO A 122 -23.94 10.50 6.47
CA PRO A 122 -24.44 11.74 5.86
C PRO A 122 -25.00 12.71 6.90
N ASN A 123 -24.94 14.02 6.63
CA ASN A 123 -25.37 15.11 7.53
C ASN A 123 -24.60 15.15 8.87
N THR A 124 -23.37 14.61 8.91
CA THR A 124 -22.47 14.72 10.07
C THR A 124 -21.35 15.72 9.76
N HIS A 125 -20.90 16.48 10.75
CA HIS A 125 -19.74 17.39 10.64
C HIS A 125 -19.80 18.49 9.56
N GLU A 126 -20.98 19.09 9.33
CA GLU A 126 -21.18 20.12 8.30
C GLU A 126 -20.25 21.34 8.43
N SER A 127 -19.80 21.67 9.65
CA SER A 127 -18.85 22.76 9.91
C SER A 127 -17.46 22.58 9.27
N ILE A 128 -17.12 21.37 8.83
CA ILE A 128 -15.88 21.07 8.11
C ILE A 128 -15.89 21.64 6.68
N ILE A 129 -17.08 21.73 6.06
CA ILE A 129 -17.24 22.02 4.63
C ILE A 129 -16.59 23.37 4.28
N ALA A 130 -16.77 24.40 5.11
CA ALA A 130 -16.11 25.70 4.92
C ALA A 130 -14.57 25.60 4.87
N THR A 131 -13.95 24.79 5.74
CA THR A 131 -12.49 24.56 5.74
C THR A 131 -12.02 23.78 4.50
N LEU A 132 -12.87 22.94 3.92
CA LEU A 132 -12.60 22.28 2.64
C LEU A 132 -12.65 23.27 1.48
N CYS A 133 -13.65 24.16 1.46
CA CYS A 133 -13.80 25.22 0.47
C CYS A 133 -12.62 26.21 0.50
N GLU A 134 -12.08 26.56 1.68
CA GLU A 134 -10.85 27.36 1.83
C GLU A 134 -9.59 26.73 1.18
N SER A 135 -9.64 25.45 0.78
CA SER A 135 -8.53 24.72 0.18
C SER A 135 -8.67 24.49 -1.33
N LEU A 136 -9.74 25.01 -1.96
CA LEU A 136 -10.09 24.80 -3.36
C LEU A 136 -9.00 25.16 -4.36
N ASP A 137 -8.35 26.32 -4.17
CA ASP A 137 -7.31 26.83 -5.07
C ASP A 137 -6.07 25.93 -5.16
N THR A 138 -5.96 24.91 -4.30
CA THR A 138 -4.82 23.99 -4.23
C THR A 138 -5.05 22.64 -4.92
N LEU A 139 -6.25 22.37 -5.43
CA LEU A 139 -6.60 21.05 -5.97
C LEU A 139 -6.18 20.92 -7.44
N ASP A 140 -5.22 20.06 -7.74
CA ASP A 140 -4.78 19.76 -9.12
C ASP A 140 -5.22 18.37 -9.61
N GLU A 141 -5.49 17.41 -8.73
CA GLU A 141 -5.86 16.05 -9.12
C GLU A 141 -7.35 15.91 -9.49
N PRO A 142 -7.69 15.24 -10.62
CA PRO A 142 -9.06 15.12 -11.07
C PRO A 142 -9.95 14.32 -10.11
N GLU A 143 -9.41 13.28 -9.43
CA GLU A 143 -10.17 12.54 -8.40
C GLU A 143 -10.49 13.43 -7.18
N THR A 144 -9.63 14.40 -6.87
CA THR A 144 -9.85 15.33 -5.77
C THR A 144 -10.86 16.40 -6.14
N LYS A 145 -10.73 17.02 -7.33
CA LYS A 145 -11.72 17.98 -7.87
C LYS A 145 -13.11 17.34 -7.93
N ALA A 146 -13.20 16.13 -8.46
CA ALA A 146 -14.41 15.29 -8.45
C ALA A 146 -15.03 15.13 -7.06
N SER A 147 -14.18 14.83 -6.09
CA SER A 147 -14.60 14.60 -4.71
C SER A 147 -15.17 15.87 -4.08
N MET A 148 -14.54 17.00 -4.38
CA MET A 148 -14.97 18.31 -3.92
C MET A 148 -16.28 18.75 -4.59
N ILE A 149 -16.40 18.61 -5.91
CA ILE A 149 -17.65 18.89 -6.66
C ILE A 149 -18.81 18.07 -6.09
N TRP A 150 -18.58 16.79 -5.74
CA TRP A 150 -19.58 15.96 -5.07
C TRP A 150 -19.96 16.51 -3.69
N ILE A 151 -19.00 16.91 -2.86
CA ILE A 151 -19.28 17.51 -1.54
C ILE A 151 -20.07 18.82 -1.69
N ILE A 152 -19.66 19.72 -2.58
CA ILE A 152 -20.35 20.99 -2.79
C ILE A 152 -21.77 20.76 -3.32
N GLY A 153 -21.96 19.83 -4.26
CA GLY A 153 -23.27 19.49 -4.82
C GLY A 153 -24.22 18.85 -3.79
N GLU A 154 -23.74 17.89 -2.99
CA GLU A 154 -24.53 17.20 -1.96
C GLU A 154 -24.98 18.16 -0.83
N TYR A 155 -24.13 19.13 -0.49
CA TYR A 155 -24.38 20.10 0.58
C TYR A 155 -24.70 21.52 0.08
N ALA A 156 -25.08 21.68 -1.19
CA ALA A 156 -25.29 22.99 -1.83
C ALA A 156 -26.27 23.90 -1.08
N GLU A 157 -27.34 23.35 -0.48
CA GLU A 157 -28.32 24.10 0.31
C GLU A 157 -27.76 24.74 1.59
N ARG A 158 -26.51 24.42 1.97
CA ARG A 158 -25.83 24.88 3.20
C ARG A 158 -24.58 25.73 2.92
N ILE A 159 -24.17 25.84 1.66
CA ILE A 159 -22.98 26.57 1.24
C ILE A 159 -23.47 27.82 0.52
N ASP A 160 -23.40 28.98 1.18
CA ASP A 160 -24.01 30.23 0.68
C ASP A 160 -23.52 30.66 -0.72
N ASN A 161 -22.31 30.22 -1.12
CA ASN A 161 -21.68 30.50 -2.41
C ASN A 161 -21.44 29.23 -3.26
N ALA A 162 -22.25 28.18 -3.10
CA ALA A 162 -22.09 26.91 -3.81
C ALA A 162 -22.04 27.07 -5.34
N ASP A 163 -22.81 28.02 -5.87
CA ASP A 163 -22.89 28.38 -7.28
C ASP A 163 -21.58 28.97 -7.80
N GLU A 164 -21.01 29.98 -7.13
CA GLU A 164 -19.71 30.57 -7.47
C GLU A 164 -18.59 29.51 -7.46
N LEU A 165 -18.59 28.64 -6.44
CA LEU A 165 -17.59 27.57 -6.33
C LEU A 165 -17.71 26.53 -7.44
N LEU A 166 -18.93 26.13 -7.81
CA LEU A 166 -19.16 25.20 -8.92
C LEU A 166 -18.85 25.83 -10.29
N GLU A 167 -19.10 27.13 -10.46
CA GLU A 167 -18.77 27.85 -11.70
C GLU A 167 -17.25 27.86 -11.94
N SER A 168 -16.41 28.04 -10.90
CA SER A 168 -14.96 27.93 -11.02
C SER A 168 -14.45 26.55 -11.51
N PHE A 169 -15.15 25.47 -11.15
CA PHE A 169 -14.88 24.13 -11.67
C PHE A 169 -15.36 23.94 -13.11
N LEU A 170 -16.44 24.63 -13.52
CA LEU A 170 -16.93 24.59 -14.90
C LEU A 170 -16.03 25.39 -15.85
N GLU A 171 -15.39 26.48 -15.40
CA GLU A 171 -14.43 27.24 -16.20
C GLU A 171 -13.14 26.44 -16.49
N SER A 172 -12.68 25.62 -15.55
CA SER A 172 -11.51 24.74 -15.72
C SER A 172 -11.81 23.40 -16.40
N PHE A 173 -13.09 23.02 -16.51
CA PHE A 173 -13.56 21.79 -17.14
C PHE A 173 -13.09 21.55 -18.60
N PRO A 174 -12.94 22.56 -19.48
CA PRO A 174 -12.47 22.36 -20.85
C PRO A 174 -10.97 21.98 -20.95
N GLU A 175 -10.19 22.24 -19.89
CA GLU A 175 -8.76 21.90 -19.83
C GLU A 175 -8.51 20.50 -19.27
N GLU A 176 -9.50 19.91 -18.58
CA GLU A 176 -9.46 18.56 -18.05
C GLU A 176 -9.63 17.49 -19.15
N PRO A 177 -8.89 16.37 -19.11
CA PRO A 177 -9.06 15.29 -20.08
C PRO A 177 -10.45 14.66 -19.95
N ALA A 178 -11.25 14.74 -21.01
CA ALA A 178 -12.68 14.35 -21.03
C ALA A 178 -13.00 12.94 -20.50
N GLN A 179 -12.03 12.03 -20.49
CA GLN A 179 -12.17 10.70 -19.89
C GLN A 179 -12.25 10.77 -18.35
N ALA A 180 -11.38 11.57 -17.71
CA ALA A 180 -11.38 11.74 -16.26
C ALA A 180 -12.70 12.36 -15.78
N ALA A 181 -13.16 13.45 -16.42
CA ALA A 181 -14.44 14.09 -16.11
C ALA A 181 -15.64 13.13 -16.23
N LYS A 182 -15.65 12.25 -17.23
CA LYS A 182 -16.72 11.28 -17.42
C LYS A 182 -16.72 10.19 -16.35
N ASP A 183 -15.56 9.62 -16.05
CA ASP A 183 -15.43 8.56 -15.05
C ASP A 183 -15.66 9.09 -13.63
N VAL A 184 -15.39 10.38 -13.40
CA VAL A 184 -15.74 11.14 -12.19
C VAL A 184 -17.24 11.30 -11.98
N VAL A 185 -17.97 11.77 -13.01
CA VAL A 185 -19.40 12.10 -12.89
C VAL A 185 -20.30 10.87 -12.98
N LEU A 186 -19.88 9.83 -13.72
CA LEU A 186 -20.71 8.66 -14.05
C LEU A 186 -20.31 7.36 -13.33
N ALA A 187 -19.31 7.38 -12.43
CA ALA A 187 -18.96 6.18 -11.67
C ALA A 187 -20.12 5.71 -10.78
N GLU A 188 -20.67 4.53 -11.11
CA GLU A 188 -21.61 3.82 -10.25
C GLU A 188 -20.87 3.36 -8.99
N LYS A 189 -20.86 4.21 -7.96
CA LYS A 189 -19.92 4.09 -6.85
C LYS A 189 -20.41 3.07 -5.81
N PRO A 190 -19.77 1.89 -5.70
CA PRO A 190 -20.25 0.80 -4.86
C PRO A 190 -20.37 1.21 -3.38
N VAL A 191 -21.13 0.39 -2.63
CA VAL A 191 -21.22 0.51 -1.18
C VAL A 191 -19.80 0.33 -0.61
N ILE A 192 -19.32 1.30 0.16
CA ILE A 192 -17.98 1.28 0.74
C ILE A 192 -17.99 0.32 1.94
N SER A 193 -17.73 -0.96 1.67
CA SER A 193 -17.57 -2.02 2.66
C SER A 193 -16.09 -2.33 2.90
N ASP A 194 -15.76 -2.81 4.11
CA ASP A 194 -14.42 -3.25 4.55
C ASP A 194 -13.95 -4.58 3.90
N ASP A 195 -14.39 -4.84 2.66
CA ASP A 195 -14.22 -6.12 1.96
C ASP A 195 -13.05 -6.11 0.95
N SER A 196 -12.51 -4.94 0.60
CA SER A 196 -11.50 -4.73 -0.46
C SER A 196 -10.19 -5.52 -0.33
N ASN A 197 -9.96 -6.20 0.80
CA ASN A 197 -8.74 -6.96 1.07
C ASN A 197 -9.02 -8.30 1.78
N LYS A 198 -10.18 -8.92 1.53
CA LYS A 198 -10.51 -10.30 1.95
C LYS A 198 -10.10 -11.29 0.87
N LEU A 199 -9.12 -12.15 1.17
CA LEU A 199 -8.81 -13.29 0.31
C LEU A 199 -9.92 -14.34 0.38
N ASP A 200 -10.16 -15.08 -0.71
CA ASP A 200 -11.08 -16.21 -0.69
C ASP A 200 -10.65 -17.23 0.39
N PRO A 201 -11.56 -17.74 1.24
CA PRO A 201 -11.19 -18.63 2.33
C PRO A 201 -10.41 -19.88 1.92
N SER A 202 -10.64 -20.42 0.71
CA SER A 202 -9.92 -21.60 0.24
C SER A 202 -8.47 -21.27 -0.14
N LEU A 203 -8.26 -20.15 -0.85
CA LEU A 203 -6.93 -19.62 -1.13
C LEU A 203 -6.20 -19.20 0.15
N LEU A 204 -6.92 -18.64 1.14
CA LEU A 204 -6.32 -18.27 2.43
C LEU A 204 -5.80 -19.50 3.18
N ASP A 205 -6.57 -20.59 3.25
CA ASP A 205 -6.12 -21.84 3.89
C ASP A 205 -4.94 -22.48 3.13
N GLU A 206 -4.91 -22.39 1.80
CA GLU A 206 -3.79 -22.84 0.97
C GLU A 206 -2.51 -22.00 1.17
N LEU A 207 -2.63 -20.67 1.22
CA LEU A 207 -1.51 -19.75 1.48
C LEU A 207 -0.99 -19.88 2.92
N LEU A 208 -1.85 -20.23 3.88
CA LEU A 208 -1.45 -20.55 5.26
C LEU A 208 -0.69 -21.87 5.36
N ALA A 209 -1.11 -22.91 4.63
CA ALA A 209 -0.34 -24.14 4.52
C ALA A 209 1.07 -23.90 3.93
N ASN A 210 1.17 -22.90 3.05
CA ASN A 210 2.39 -22.51 2.34
C ASN A 210 3.10 -21.27 2.92
N ILE A 211 2.80 -20.88 4.17
CA ILE A 211 3.20 -19.59 4.78
C ILE A 211 4.72 -19.29 4.76
N ALA A 212 5.56 -20.33 4.70
CA ALA A 212 7.02 -20.22 4.66
C ALA A 212 7.64 -20.37 3.24
N THR A 213 6.83 -20.29 2.18
CA THR A 213 7.27 -20.45 0.78
C THR A 213 7.03 -19.18 -0.04
N LEU A 214 7.51 -19.13 -1.30
CA LEU A 214 7.25 -18.00 -2.20
C LEU A 214 5.75 -17.75 -2.46
N SER A 215 4.92 -18.79 -2.36
CA SER A 215 3.47 -18.69 -2.54
C SER A 215 2.82 -17.64 -1.62
N SER A 216 3.21 -17.62 -0.33
CA SER A 216 2.71 -16.64 0.65
C SER A 216 3.24 -15.22 0.41
N VAL A 217 4.48 -15.09 -0.08
CA VAL A 217 5.13 -13.79 -0.36
C VAL A 217 4.48 -13.07 -1.55
N TYR A 218 4.05 -13.83 -2.55
CA TYR A 218 3.49 -13.30 -3.80
C TYR A 218 1.96 -13.36 -3.86
N HIS A 219 1.28 -13.81 -2.80
CA HIS A 219 -0.17 -14.01 -2.75
C HIS A 219 -0.73 -14.82 -3.94
N LYS A 220 0.00 -15.87 -4.34
CA LYS A 220 -0.37 -16.74 -5.47
C LYS A 220 -0.23 -18.21 -5.06
N PRO A 221 -1.12 -19.09 -5.54
CA PRO A 221 -1.01 -20.52 -5.24
C PRO A 221 0.30 -21.09 -5.84
N PRO A 222 0.87 -22.17 -5.26
CA PRO A 222 2.20 -22.68 -5.64
C PRO A 222 2.35 -23.01 -7.13
N GLU A 223 1.28 -23.39 -7.81
CA GLU A 223 1.20 -23.72 -9.23
C GLU A 223 1.62 -22.54 -10.12
N ALA A 224 1.42 -21.30 -9.65
CA ALA A 224 1.84 -20.10 -10.37
C ALA A 224 3.37 -19.96 -10.51
N PHE A 225 4.15 -20.73 -9.74
CA PHE A 225 5.61 -20.73 -9.75
C PHE A 225 6.20 -21.94 -10.48
N VAL A 226 5.38 -22.95 -10.80
CA VAL A 226 5.83 -24.18 -11.48
C VAL A 226 5.54 -24.07 -12.98
N THR A 227 6.42 -23.38 -13.70
CA THR A 227 6.47 -23.51 -15.16
C THR A 227 6.71 -24.98 -15.50
N ARG A 228 5.75 -25.65 -16.14
CA ARG A 228 5.84 -27.07 -16.49
C ARG A 228 7.07 -27.36 -17.35
N VAL A 229 8.17 -27.77 -16.73
CA VAL A 229 9.21 -28.53 -17.41
C VAL A 229 8.54 -29.81 -17.89
N LYS A 230 8.37 -29.94 -19.21
CA LYS A 230 7.84 -31.16 -19.82
C LYS A 230 8.80 -32.31 -19.48
N THR A 231 8.47 -33.08 -18.46
CA THR A 231 9.06 -34.39 -18.24
C THR A 231 8.54 -35.29 -19.35
N ALA A 232 9.28 -35.35 -20.45
CA ALA A 232 9.04 -36.33 -21.49
C ALA A 232 9.36 -37.72 -20.91
N GLN A 233 8.33 -38.49 -20.57
CA GLN A 233 8.48 -39.92 -20.44
C GLN A 233 8.77 -40.50 -21.82
N THR A 234 10.00 -40.94 -22.03
CA THR A 234 10.28 -42.01 -22.99
C THR A 234 11.10 -43.05 -22.26
N SER A 235 10.48 -44.18 -21.99
CA SER A 235 11.15 -45.35 -21.44
C SER A 235 12.03 -45.96 -22.52
N GLU A 236 13.34 -45.98 -22.32
CA GLU A 236 14.24 -46.90 -23.02
C GLU A 236 15.01 -47.67 -21.96
N GLU A 237 14.68 -48.96 -21.83
CA GLU A 237 15.48 -49.92 -21.06
C GLU A 237 16.80 -50.13 -21.80
N ILE A 238 17.93 -49.93 -21.12
CA ILE A 238 19.22 -50.43 -21.60
C ILE A 238 19.80 -51.36 -20.53
N GLU A 239 19.90 -52.61 -20.94
CA GLU A 239 20.35 -53.77 -20.19
C GLU A 239 21.88 -53.71 -19.96
N TYR A 240 22.33 -53.94 -18.73
CA TYR A 240 23.75 -54.03 -18.38
C TYR A 240 24.09 -55.47 -17.93
N PRO A 241 25.02 -56.17 -18.63
CA PRO A 241 25.48 -57.49 -18.20
C PRO A 241 26.53 -57.41 -17.07
N ASP A 242 26.63 -58.50 -16.31
CA ASP A 242 27.37 -58.66 -15.07
C ASP A 242 28.88 -58.92 -15.24
N GLY A 243 29.65 -58.55 -14.20
CA GLY A 243 30.84 -59.28 -13.75
C GLY A 243 32.22 -58.95 -14.35
N SER A 244 33.07 -58.27 -13.56
CA SER A 244 34.39 -58.81 -13.15
C SER A 244 35.12 -57.90 -12.15
N GLU A 245 35.59 -58.46 -11.04
CA GLU A 245 36.46 -57.79 -10.05
C GLU A 245 37.90 -57.60 -10.59
N THR A 246 38.65 -56.62 -10.06
CA THR A 246 40.00 -56.78 -9.44
C THR A 246 40.69 -55.42 -9.18
N GLY A 247 41.44 -55.30 -8.08
CA GLY A 247 42.60 -54.38 -7.99
C GLY A 247 42.65 -53.34 -6.85
N TYR A 248 43.39 -53.69 -5.79
CA TYR A 248 44.22 -52.85 -4.87
C TYR A 248 44.61 -51.41 -5.36
N SER A 249 44.84 -50.38 -4.54
CA SER A 249 45.19 -50.33 -3.10
C SER A 249 45.12 -48.93 -2.42
N ASP A 250 45.00 -48.94 -1.09
CA ASP A 250 45.44 -47.96 -0.06
C ASP A 250 46.89 -47.38 -0.25
N THR A 251 47.44 -46.34 0.41
CA THR A 251 47.09 -45.28 1.43
C THR A 251 48.25 -44.21 1.46
N PRO A 252 48.53 -43.36 2.49
CA PRO A 252 47.76 -42.32 3.21
C PRO A 252 48.50 -40.93 3.34
N ALA A 253 47.97 -40.02 4.20
CA ALA A 253 48.65 -38.88 4.88
C ALA A 253 48.93 -37.59 4.05
N GLU A 254 48.94 -36.35 4.58
CA GLU A 254 48.76 -35.82 5.96
C GLU A 254 48.36 -34.31 5.96
N SER A 255 47.86 -33.82 7.11
CA SER A 255 48.01 -32.47 7.73
C SER A 255 48.16 -31.17 6.91
N GLY A 256 47.40 -30.12 7.30
CA GLY A 256 47.87 -28.72 7.17
C GLY A 256 46.79 -27.63 7.09
N ALA A 257 46.72 -26.74 8.08
CA ALA A 257 45.88 -25.53 8.06
C ALA A 257 46.69 -24.28 7.72
N SER A 258 46.13 -23.34 6.94
CA SER A 258 46.32 -21.88 7.10
C SER A 258 45.59 -21.06 6.01
N SER A 259 45.11 -19.88 6.39
CA SER A 259 44.65 -18.82 5.47
C SER A 259 45.84 -18.17 4.74
N PRO A 260 45.59 -17.38 3.68
CA PRO A 260 45.82 -15.95 3.87
C PRO A 260 44.81 -15.02 3.16
N ALA A 261 44.77 -13.78 3.63
CA ALA A 261 44.24 -12.65 2.85
C ALA A 261 45.30 -12.11 1.89
N THR A 262 44.91 -11.41 0.82
CA THR A 262 45.51 -10.13 0.37
C THR A 262 44.78 -9.55 -0.87
N SER A 263 44.35 -8.30 -0.71
CA SER A 263 44.23 -7.18 -1.65
C SER A 263 43.99 -7.37 -3.16
N CYS A 264 43.00 -6.60 -3.62
CA CYS A 264 43.04 -5.67 -4.76
C CYS A 264 43.48 -6.17 -6.15
N ASN A 265 42.56 -6.01 -7.12
CA ASN A 265 42.91 -5.15 -8.25
C ASN A 265 41.72 -4.33 -8.75
N SER A 266 42.00 -3.10 -9.16
CA SER A 266 41.02 -2.08 -9.56
C SER A 266 40.96 -1.93 -11.07
N TYR A 267 39.75 -1.76 -11.61
CA TYR A 267 39.54 -1.15 -12.93
C TYR A 267 38.33 -0.21 -12.90
N TYR A 268 38.61 1.09 -12.89
CA TYR A 268 37.64 2.13 -13.25
C TYR A 268 37.70 2.37 -14.76
N ALA A 269 36.53 2.52 -15.39
CA ALA A 269 36.41 3.18 -16.68
C ALA A 269 35.17 4.11 -16.62
N ALA A 270 35.41 5.42 -16.57
CA ALA A 270 34.36 6.43 -16.47
C ALA A 270 34.00 6.97 -17.86
N ALA A 271 32.70 7.08 -18.17
CA ALA A 271 32.22 7.80 -19.33
C ALA A 271 32.02 9.29 -19.01
N ARG A 272 32.46 10.19 -19.90
CA ARG A 272 32.20 11.64 -19.83
C ARG A 272 31.41 12.09 -21.07
N HIS A 273 30.49 13.04 -20.86
CA HIS A 273 29.77 13.72 -21.93
C HIS A 273 30.67 14.65 -22.76
N PRO A 274 30.35 14.88 -24.05
CA PRO A 274 30.95 15.94 -24.87
C PRO A 274 30.28 17.32 -24.63
N ALA A 275 31.02 18.40 -24.85
CA ALA A 275 30.56 19.78 -24.77
C ALA A 275 30.25 20.37 -26.16
N ALA A 276 29.43 21.42 -26.21
CA ALA A 276 29.01 22.10 -27.45
C ALA A 276 29.99 23.24 -27.86
N PRO A 277 30.05 23.60 -29.17
CA PRO A 277 30.87 24.70 -29.67
C PRO A 277 30.12 26.05 -29.73
N VAL A 278 30.88 27.14 -29.72
CA VAL A 278 30.43 28.53 -29.95
C VAL A 278 31.04 29.02 -31.29
N PRO A 279 30.30 29.74 -32.14
CA PRO A 279 30.84 30.48 -33.29
C PRO A 279 31.02 31.99 -33.00
N ASP A 280 31.90 32.63 -33.78
CA ASP A 280 32.20 34.08 -33.77
C ASP A 280 31.01 34.99 -34.17
#